data_AF-A0A9E1E049-F1
#
_entry.id   AF-A0A9E1E049-F1
#
_cell.length_a   1.000
_cell.length_b   1.000
_cell.length_c   1.000
_cell.angle_alpha   90.00
_cell.angle_beta   90.00
_cell.angle_gamma   90.00
#
_symmetry.space_group_name_H-M   'P 1'
#
loop_
_entity.id
_entity.type
_entity.pdbx_description
1 polymer ?
#
loop_
_entity_poly.entity_id
_entity_poly.type
_entity_poly.pdbx_seq_one_letter_code
_entity_poly.pdbx_strand_id
1 'polypeptide(L)' 'MNRKELEQRRDELQQRLKAVERDLGSGLDRDPEEQAQELENRDTLLEIARVAERELRDVEAQLRELDET' A
#
# COMPACT_ATOMS: atom_id res chain seq x y z
N MET A 1 2.62 -16.01 -11.98
CA MET A 1 1.80 -15.03 -12.70
C MET A 1 2.42 -14.79 -14.06
N ASN A 2 1.62 -14.56 -15.10
CA ASN A 2 2.10 -14.07 -16.38
C ASN A 2 2.35 -12.54 -16.31
N ARG A 3 3.01 -11.97 -17.32
CA ARG A 3 3.33 -10.53 -17.38
C ARG A 3 2.11 -9.65 -17.11
N LYS A 4 0.97 -9.95 -17.75
CA LYS A 4 -0.26 -9.16 -17.62
C LYS A 4 -0.83 -9.21 -16.19
N GLU A 5 -0.79 -10.38 -15.56
CA GLU A 5 -1.20 -10.56 -14.16
C GLU A 5 -0.28 -9.77 -13.21
N LEU A 6 1.03 -9.77 -13.46
CA LEU A 6 1.98 -8.99 -12.66
C LEU A 6 1.79 -7.48 -12.83
N GLU A 7 1.55 -7.00 -14.06
CA GLU A 7 1.24 -5.59 -14.35
C GLU A 7 -0.04 -5.16 -13.63
N GLN A 8 -1.11 -5.96 -13.70
CA GLN A 8 -2.34 -5.71 -12.97
C GLN A 8 -2.09 -5.67 -11.46
N ARG A 9 -1.33 -6.62 -10.93
CA ARG A 9 -1.03 -6.67 -9.51
C ARG A 9 -0.22 -5.47 -9.03
N ARG A 10 0.76 -5.04 -9.82
CA ARG A 10 1.54 -3.81 -9.56
C ARG A 10 0.62 -2.60 -9.48
N ASP A 11 -0.27 -2.44 -10.45
CA ASP A 11 -1.16 -1.29 -10.52
C ASP A 11 -2.16 -1.27 -9.34
N GLU A 12 -2.68 -2.44 -8.94
CA GLU A 12 -3.51 -2.59 -7.72
C GLU A 12 -2.75 -2.17 -6.46
N LEU A 13 -1.52 -2.64 -6.29
CA LEU A 13 -0.69 -2.32 -5.13
C LEU A 13 -0.36 -0.83 -5.07
N GLN A 14 -0.04 -0.21 -6.20
CA GLN A 14 0.19 1.23 -6.29
C GLN A 14 -1.07 2.04 -5.98
N GLN A 15 -2.24 1.61 -6.45
CA GLN A 15 -3.51 2.26 -6.11
C GLN A 15 -3.82 2.15 -4.62
N ARG A 16 -3.58 0.97 -4.02
CA ARG A 16 -3.78 0.74 -2.59
C ARG A 16 -2.86 1.62 -1.75
N LEU A 17 -1.57 1.71 -2.11
CA LEU A 17 -0.61 2.57 -1.42
C LEU A 17 -1.02 4.05 -1.48
N LYS A 18 -1.44 4.55 -2.64
CA LYS A 18 -1.94 5.93 -2.78
C LYS A 18 -3.18 6.22 -1.92
N ALA A 19 -4.07 5.23 -1.77
CA ALA A 19 -5.24 5.38 -0.89
C ALA A 19 -4.79 5.48 0.58
N VAL A 20 -3.89 4.60 1.02
CA VAL A 20 -3.33 4.62 2.37
C VAL A 20 -2.59 5.93 2.67
N GLU A 21 -1.78 6.44 1.73
CA GLU A 21 -1.10 7.73 1.87
C GLU A 21 -2.07 8.90 2.05
N ARG A 22 -3.20 8.88 1.33
CA ARG A 22 -4.26 9.88 1.47
C ARG A 22 -4.89 9.82 2.86
N ASP A 23 -5.22 8.63 3.34
CA ASP A 23 -5.90 8.42 4.63
C ASP A 23 -4.97 8.74 5.82
N LEU A 24 -3.67 8.47 5.68
CA LEU A 24 -2.66 8.89 6.67
C LEU A 24 -2.43 10.41 6.66
N GLY A 25 -2.75 11.09 5.56
CA GLY A 25 -2.61 12.54 5.39
C GLY A 25 -3.80 13.35 5.91
N SER A 26 -4.97 12.73 6.13
CA SER A 26 -6.05 13.36 6.88
C SER A 26 -5.63 13.52 8.34
N GLY A 27 -5.63 14.75 8.85
CA GLY A 27 -5.30 15.03 10.25
C GLY A 27 -6.29 14.36 11.22
N LEU A 28 -5.91 14.32 12.49
CA LEU A 28 -6.71 13.71 13.56
C LEU A 28 -7.87 14.62 13.97
N ASP A 29 -8.96 14.01 14.41
CA ASP A 29 -10.04 14.68 15.13
C ASP A 29 -9.53 15.26 16.45
N ARG A 30 -10.28 16.24 16.97
CA ARG A 30 -9.99 16.94 18.23
C ARG A 30 -10.60 16.23 19.43
N ASP A 31 -11.57 15.35 19.23
CA ASP A 31 -12.14 14.52 20.29
C ASP A 31 -11.15 13.41 20.71
N PRO A 32 -10.82 13.27 22.01
CA PRO A 32 -9.84 12.28 22.48
C PRO A 32 -10.22 10.81 22.23
N GLU A 33 -11.51 10.46 22.22
CA GLU A 33 -11.96 9.09 21.97
C GLU A 33 -11.82 8.75 20.48
N GLU A 34 -12.26 9.66 19.61
CA GLU A 34 -12.06 9.53 18.15
C GLU A 34 -10.58 9.50 17.79
N GLN A 35 -9.76 10.36 18.41
CA GLN A 35 -8.32 10.42 18.18
C GLN A 35 -7.61 9.10 18.52
N ALA A 36 -8.00 8.43 19.62
CA ALA A 36 -7.43 7.14 19.97
C ALA A 36 -7.73 6.08 18.90
N GLN A 37 -8.95 6.06 18.38
CA GLN A 37 -9.35 5.16 17.30
C GLN A 37 -8.61 5.47 16.00
N GLU A 38 -8.43 6.75 15.66
CA GLU A 38 -7.70 7.18 14.48
C GLU A 38 -6.21 6.81 14.56
N LEU A 39 -5.59 6.88 15.74
CA LEU A 39 -4.21 6.43 15.93
C LEU A 39 -4.06 4.93 15.69
N GLU A 40 -4.97 4.11 16.22
CA GLU A 40 -4.99 2.66 15.95
C GLU A 40 -5.19 2.36 14.45
N ASN A 41 -6.10 3.10 13.81
CA ASN A 41 -6.32 3.01 12.37
C ASN A 41 -5.05 3.37 11.59
N ARG A 42 -4.32 4.41 12.01
CA ARG A 42 -3.04 4.80 11.39
C ARG A 42 -1.99 3.71 11.51
N ASP A 43 -1.86 3.07 12.68
CA ASP A 43 -0.91 1.97 12.86
C ASP A 43 -1.25 0.78 11.94
N THR A 44 -2.55 0.47 11.82
CA THR A 44 -3.04 -0.55 10.88
C THR A 44 -2.73 -0.19 9.43
N LEU A 45 -2.98 1.06 9.05
CA LEU A 45 -2.69 1.58 7.71
C LEU A 45 -1.19 1.54 7.38
N LEU A 46 -0.32 1.86 8.34
CA LEU A 46 1.13 1.78 8.16
C LEU A 46 1.60 0.34 7.92
N GLU A 47 1.05 -0.64 8.65
CA GLU A 47 1.39 -2.05 8.41
C GLU A 47 0.88 -2.53 7.04
N ILE A 48 -0.33 -2.11 6.65
CA ILE A 48 -0.86 -2.36 5.29
C ILE A 48 0.08 -1.79 4.22
N ALA A 49 0.55 -0.55 4.40
CA ALA A 49 1.48 0.09 3.47
C ALA A 49 2.79 -0.71 3.40
N ARG A 50 3.39 -1.05 4.54
CA ARG A 50 4.64 -1.81 4.60
C ARG A 50 4.56 -3.15 3.86
N VAL A 51 3.47 -3.90 4.07
CA VAL A 51 3.27 -5.19 3.40
C VAL A 51 3.06 -4.99 1.90
N ALA A 52 2.25 -4.00 1.50
CA ALA A 52 1.98 -3.70 0.10
C ALA A 52 3.23 -3.22 -0.64
N GLU A 53 4.08 -2.41 -0.02
CA GLU A 53 5.37 -1.99 -0.59
C GLU A 53 6.33 -3.17 -0.80
N ARG A 54 6.36 -4.11 0.14
CA ARG A 54 7.18 -5.31 0.00
C ARG A 54 6.70 -6.13 -1.19
N GLU A 55 5.39 -6.39 -1.27
CA GLU A 55 4.80 -7.12 -2.38
C GLU A 55 5.04 -6.41 -3.72
N LEU A 56 4.93 -5.08 -3.74
CA LEU A 56 5.18 -4.27 -4.94
C LEU A 56 6.63 -4.45 -5.43
N ARG A 57 7.61 -4.40 -4.53
CA ARG A 57 9.03 -4.65 -4.88
C ARG A 57 9.23 -6.05 -5.48
N ASP A 58 8.57 -7.06 -4.93
CA ASP A 58 8.67 -8.44 -5.42
C ASP A 58 8.01 -8.60 -6.80
N VAL A 59 6.88 -7.93 -7.05
CA VAL A 59 6.21 -7.90 -8.37
C VAL A 59 7.06 -7.16 -9.40
N GLU A 60 7.63 -6.01 -9.03
CA GLU A 60 8.51 -5.24 -9.91
C GLU A 60 9.80 -6.00 -10.26
N ALA A 61 10.34 -6.78 -9.32
CA ALA A 61 11.48 -7.66 -9.59
C ALA A 61 11.14 -8.74 -10.63
N GLN A 62 10.00 -9.43 -10.46
CA GLN A 62 9.53 -10.44 -11.42
C GLN A 62 9.26 -9.85 -12.81
N LEU A 63 8.71 -8.64 -12.88
CA LEU A 63 8.50 -7.95 -14.17
C LEU A 63 9.83 -7.64 -14.87
N ARG A 64 10.83 -7.15 -14.13
CA ARG A 64 12.18 -6.90 -14.67
C ARG A 64 12.81 -8.18 -15.21
N GLU A 65 12.73 -9.27 -14.47
CA GLU A 65 13.25 -10.58 -14.93
C GLU A 65 12.58 -11.02 -16.23
N LEU A 66 11.26 -10.81 -16.38
CA LEU A 66 10.55 -11.12 -17.62
C LEU A 66 10.89 -10.19 -18.80
N ASP A 67 11.32 -8.96 -18.54
CA ASP A 67 11.75 -8.00 -19.58
C ASP A 67 13.19 -8.25 -20.07
N GLU A 68 14.02 -8.89 -19.24
CA GLU A 68 15.41 -9.25 -19.56
C GLU A 68 15.55 -10.61 -20.27
N THR A 69 14.45 -11.36 -20.43
CA THR A 69 14.40 -12.70 -21.05
C THR A 69 13.85 -12.65 -22.48
#